data_AF-A0A935RJR6-F1
#
_entry.id   AF-A0A935RJR6-F1
#
_cell.length_a   1.000
_cell.length_b   1.000
_cell.length_c   1.000
_cell.angle_alpha   90.00
_cell.angle_beta   90.00
_cell.angle_gamma   90.00
#
_symmetry.space_group_name_H-M   'P 1'
#
loop_
_entity.id
_entity.type
_entity.pdbx_description
1 polymer ?
#
loop_
_entity_poly.entity_id
_entity_poly.type
_entity_poly.pdbx_seq_one_letter_code
_entity_poly.pdbx_strand_id
1 'polypeptide(L)'
;MRNTSAIAIAAACLLALATPAFADVNLIPNLPTGWSWPLVPRPASDATLTSVPLPLTLTGDASSTWLNSAWRNLGSTSSMAFHNYALLDGAQIIVDRSCNPLAAGAVAQGINGGPYTLPAGRHTFELRVDATNVVAETVETDNNVARQWVWAPANLAAGPRVTRTAPPDPTGGWASIPANQAKYNNCDGLRFTTSTSWDAVYIWSPDAAVDYDLRYYTPSTGASDGFSSPSAARCVADAASRPCSPRASVRCSAPTISVSSTGPAQATTTPSM
;
A
#
# COMPACT_ATOMS: atom_id res chain seq x y z
N MET A 1 51.71 -9.41 72.33
CA MET A 1 51.03 -10.10 71.22
C MET A 1 49.53 -10.08 71.46
N ARG A 2 48.80 -9.22 70.74
CA ARG A 2 47.36 -9.33 70.42
C ARG A 2 47.06 -8.26 69.37
N ASN A 3 47.01 -8.69 68.11
CA ASN A 3 46.51 -7.93 66.98
C ASN A 3 44.98 -7.85 67.09
N THR A 4 44.43 -6.65 67.00
CA THR A 4 43.01 -6.45 66.68
C THR A 4 42.93 -5.58 65.45
N SER A 5 42.83 -6.24 64.29
CA SER A 5 42.48 -5.62 63.02
C SER A 5 40.98 -5.30 63.03
N ALA A 6 40.62 -4.03 62.99
CA ALA A 6 39.24 -3.59 62.78
C ALA A 6 38.92 -3.68 61.27
N ILE A 7 37.97 -4.55 60.93
CA ILE A 7 37.41 -4.68 59.58
C ILE A 7 36.44 -3.51 59.37
N ALA A 8 36.74 -2.63 58.42
CA ALA A 8 35.82 -1.60 57.96
C ALA A 8 34.80 -2.22 56.98
N ILE A 9 33.53 -2.26 57.37
CA ILE A 9 32.43 -2.63 56.46
C ILE A 9 32.03 -1.37 55.70
N ALA A 10 32.44 -1.27 54.43
CA ALA A 10 31.97 -0.24 53.53
C ALA A 10 30.53 -0.57 53.11
N ALA A 11 29.56 0.25 53.53
CA ALA A 11 28.20 0.18 53.04
C ALA A 11 28.16 0.72 51.60
N ALA A 12 28.05 -0.18 50.61
CA ALA A 12 27.77 0.21 49.24
C ALA A 12 26.30 0.68 49.15
N CYS A 13 26.10 1.98 49.00
CA CYS A 13 24.83 2.56 48.62
C CYS A 13 24.55 2.15 47.16
N LEU A 14 23.75 1.10 46.98
CA LEU A 14 23.32 0.63 45.67
C LEU A 14 22.29 1.64 45.13
N LEU A 15 22.76 2.60 44.33
CA LEU A 15 21.88 3.47 43.57
C LEU A 15 21.16 2.59 42.53
N ALA A 16 19.92 2.20 42.81
CA ALA A 16 19.08 1.53 41.84
C ALA A 16 18.79 2.53 40.71
N LEU A 17 19.53 2.41 39.61
CA LEU A 17 19.11 2.98 38.35
C LEU A 17 17.79 2.28 38.01
N ALA A 18 16.67 2.97 38.16
CA ALA A 18 15.41 2.50 37.63
C ALA A 18 15.63 2.31 36.13
N THR A 19 15.73 1.07 35.68
CA THR A 19 15.54 0.76 34.26
C THR A 19 14.18 1.34 33.91
N PRO A 20 14.06 2.25 32.92
CA PRO A 20 12.74 2.69 32.50
C PRO A 20 11.97 1.42 32.18
N ALA A 21 10.88 1.17 32.92
CA ALA A 21 9.95 0.13 32.54
C ALA A 21 9.43 0.57 31.18
N PHE A 22 9.92 -0.05 30.10
CA PHE A 22 9.31 0.13 28.80
C PHE A 22 7.83 -0.19 28.99
N ALA A 23 6.96 0.75 28.64
CA ALA A 23 5.54 0.49 28.62
C ALA A 23 5.34 -0.74 27.74
N ASP A 24 4.72 -1.79 28.27
CA ASP A 24 4.44 -3.01 27.51
C ASP A 24 3.21 -2.76 26.64
N VAL A 25 3.37 -1.87 25.66
CA VAL A 25 2.42 -1.58 24.61
C VAL A 25 2.91 -2.27 23.34
N ASN A 26 1.98 -2.81 22.56
CA ASN A 26 2.26 -3.33 21.23
C ASN A 26 0.99 -3.15 20.36
N LEU A 27 0.99 -2.14 19.49
CA LEU A 27 -0.09 -1.77 18.59
C LEU A 27 0.11 -2.43 17.22
N ILE A 28 -0.74 -3.41 16.91
CA ILE A 28 -0.65 -4.16 15.67
C ILE A 28 -1.92 -4.05 14.83
N PRO A 29 -1.84 -4.27 13.51
CA PRO A 29 -3.01 -4.57 12.69
C PRO A 29 -3.77 -5.76 13.27
N ASN A 30 -5.10 -5.68 13.29
CA ASN A 30 -5.95 -6.76 13.79
C ASN A 30 -6.80 -7.31 12.66
N LEU A 31 -7.01 -8.63 12.63
CA LEU A 31 -7.99 -9.28 11.76
C LEU A 31 -9.20 -9.71 12.60
N PRO A 32 -10.28 -8.90 12.66
CA PRO A 32 -11.51 -9.30 13.35
C PRO A 32 -12.20 -10.47 12.64
N THR A 33 -12.96 -11.26 13.40
CA THR A 33 -13.86 -12.27 12.83
C THR A 33 -14.86 -11.63 11.87
N GLY A 34 -15.05 -12.24 10.70
CA GLY A 34 -15.94 -11.74 9.64
C GLY A 34 -15.31 -10.69 8.72
N TRP A 35 -14.05 -10.30 8.97
CA TRP A 35 -13.28 -9.45 8.06
C TRP A 35 -12.40 -10.32 7.16
N SER A 36 -12.19 -9.87 5.92
CA SER A 36 -11.33 -10.57 4.95
C SER A 36 -9.85 -10.21 5.07
N TRP A 37 -9.53 -9.06 5.67
CA TRP A 37 -8.17 -8.58 5.93
C TRP A 37 -8.18 -7.50 7.03
N PRO A 38 -7.05 -7.15 7.68
CA PRO A 38 -6.99 -6.01 8.61
C PRO A 38 -7.28 -4.64 7.99
N LEU A 39 -7.05 -4.50 6.68
CA LEU A 39 -7.39 -3.33 5.86
C LEU A 39 -8.14 -3.80 4.62
N VAL A 40 -9.40 -3.40 4.48
CA VAL A 40 -10.26 -3.83 3.38
C VAL A 40 -10.89 -2.61 2.69
N PRO A 41 -10.55 -2.33 1.42
CA PRO A 41 -11.31 -1.41 0.59
C PRO A 41 -12.65 -2.06 0.19
N ARG A 42 -13.71 -1.25 0.11
CA ARG A 42 -15.04 -1.69 -0.33
C ARG A 42 -15.66 -0.71 -1.33
N PRO A 43 -16.52 -1.18 -2.25
CA PRO A 43 -17.19 -0.32 -3.22
C PRO A 43 -18.39 0.46 -2.63
N ALA A 44 -18.75 0.22 -1.37
CA ALA A 44 -19.89 0.84 -0.69
C ALA A 44 -19.62 1.02 0.82
N SER A 45 -20.37 1.93 1.44
CA SER A 45 -20.35 2.21 2.89
C SER A 45 -21.23 1.23 3.68
N ASP A 46 -21.09 -0.07 3.43
CA ASP A 46 -21.95 -1.13 3.96
C ASP A 46 -21.22 -2.08 4.92
N ALA A 47 -19.98 -1.75 5.31
CA ALA A 47 -19.24 -2.49 6.31
C ALA A 47 -19.91 -2.36 7.69
N THR A 48 -19.88 -3.44 8.46
CA THR A 48 -20.23 -3.43 9.89
C THR A 48 -19.02 -3.84 10.71
N LEU A 49 -19.08 -3.63 12.04
CA LEU A 49 -17.99 -4.03 12.94
C LEU A 49 -17.68 -5.54 12.88
N THR A 50 -18.66 -6.36 12.49
CA THR A 50 -18.55 -7.83 12.46
C THR A 50 -18.54 -8.41 11.04
N SER A 51 -18.63 -7.60 9.99
CA SER A 51 -18.70 -8.08 8.61
C SER A 51 -18.03 -7.10 7.64
N VAL A 52 -16.85 -7.49 7.14
CA VAL A 52 -16.11 -6.78 6.10
C VAL A 52 -15.54 -7.81 5.11
N PRO A 53 -16.42 -8.42 4.29
CA PRO A 53 -16.02 -9.47 3.37
C PRO A 53 -15.17 -8.91 2.24
N LEU A 54 -14.50 -9.83 1.51
CA LEU A 54 -13.71 -9.49 0.34
C LEU A 54 -14.61 -8.75 -0.68
N PRO A 55 -14.24 -7.56 -1.17
CA PRO A 55 -14.98 -6.90 -2.24
C PRO A 55 -15.00 -7.78 -3.49
N LEU A 56 -16.15 -7.85 -4.16
CA LEU A 56 -16.24 -8.49 -5.48
C LEU A 56 -15.43 -7.69 -6.49
N THR A 57 -15.69 -6.40 -6.59
CA THR A 57 -15.02 -5.47 -7.50
C THR A 57 -14.72 -4.15 -6.78
N LEU A 58 -13.75 -3.42 -7.31
CA LEU A 58 -13.43 -2.05 -6.94
C LEU A 58 -13.36 -1.24 -8.23
N THR A 59 -13.85 0.00 -8.22
CA THR A 59 -13.83 0.88 -9.41
C THR A 59 -12.72 1.90 -9.26
N GLY A 60 -11.76 1.89 -10.20
CA GLY A 60 -10.70 2.88 -10.24
C GLY A 60 -11.15 4.21 -10.81
N ASP A 61 -10.38 5.26 -10.55
CA ASP A 61 -10.58 6.63 -11.02
C ASP A 61 -11.95 7.24 -10.64
N ALA A 62 -12.62 6.67 -9.63
CA ALA A 62 -13.93 7.12 -9.15
C ALA A 62 -13.95 7.23 -7.62
N SER A 63 -14.65 8.24 -7.11
CA SER A 63 -14.90 8.42 -5.66
C SER A 63 -15.89 7.36 -5.16
N SER A 64 -15.37 6.15 -4.94
CA SER A 64 -16.18 4.94 -4.69
C SER A 64 -15.54 3.96 -3.71
N THR A 65 -14.31 4.23 -3.25
CA THR A 65 -13.62 3.31 -2.34
C THR A 65 -13.84 3.72 -0.89
N TRP A 66 -14.45 2.84 -0.11
CA TRP A 66 -14.67 2.97 1.33
C TRP A 66 -13.68 2.10 2.10
N LEU A 67 -13.01 2.68 3.08
CA LEU A 67 -11.91 2.05 3.81
C LEU A 67 -12.36 1.54 5.17
N ASN A 68 -11.92 0.34 5.47
CA ASN A 68 -12.19 -0.36 6.71
C ASN A 68 -10.88 -0.88 7.26
N SER A 69 -10.53 -0.50 8.48
CA SER A 69 -9.33 -0.98 9.15
C SER A 69 -9.58 -1.34 10.60
N ALA A 70 -8.79 -2.27 11.11
CA ALA A 70 -8.83 -2.71 12.48
C ALA A 70 -7.41 -2.86 13.05
N TRP A 71 -7.25 -2.51 14.31
CA TRP A 71 -5.99 -2.56 15.05
C TRP A 71 -6.25 -2.95 16.50
N ARG A 72 -5.21 -3.39 17.20
CA ARG A 72 -5.30 -3.84 18.58
C ARG A 72 -4.05 -3.47 19.36
N ASN A 73 -4.19 -3.34 20.67
CA ASN A 73 -3.06 -3.34 21.58
C ASN A 73 -2.89 -4.77 22.13
N LEU A 74 -1.85 -5.47 21.69
CA LEU A 74 -1.46 -6.80 22.17
C LEU A 74 -0.70 -6.75 23.51
N GLY A 75 -0.16 -5.57 23.88
CA GLY A 75 0.58 -5.36 25.11
C GLY A 75 -0.28 -5.40 26.37
N SER A 76 0.39 -5.43 27.53
CA SER A 76 -0.25 -5.44 28.86
C SER A 76 -0.53 -4.05 29.44
N THR A 77 -0.10 -2.98 28.77
CA THR A 77 -0.32 -1.58 29.20
C THR A 77 -1.16 -0.81 28.18
N SER A 78 -1.93 0.20 28.62
CA SER A 78 -2.63 1.11 27.70
C SER A 78 -1.66 1.93 26.87
N SER A 79 -1.96 2.14 25.59
CA SER A 79 -1.24 3.12 24.76
C SER A 79 -1.63 4.55 25.15
N MET A 80 -0.85 5.53 24.69
CA MET A 80 -1.31 6.92 24.54
C MET A 80 -2.09 7.07 23.21
N ALA A 81 -2.49 8.29 22.86
CA ALA A 81 -3.09 8.57 21.55
C ALA A 81 -2.04 8.43 20.43
N PHE A 82 -2.46 7.98 19.25
CA PHE A 82 -1.58 7.69 18.12
C PHE A 82 -2.29 7.91 16.79
N HIS A 83 -1.57 7.71 15.68
CA HIS A 83 -2.05 7.98 14.33
C HIS A 83 -1.90 6.76 13.44
N ASN A 84 -2.98 6.34 12.76
CA ASN A 84 -2.92 5.26 11.79
C ASN A 84 -2.95 5.83 10.37
N TYR A 85 -2.07 5.32 9.51
CA TYR A 85 -2.03 5.69 8.09
C TYR A 85 -2.48 4.54 7.20
N ALA A 86 -3.16 4.88 6.11
CA ALA A 86 -3.33 3.99 4.98
C ALA A 86 -2.53 4.52 3.78
N LEU A 87 -1.71 3.66 3.21
CA LEU A 87 -0.80 3.97 2.12
C LEU A 87 -1.18 3.16 0.89
N LEU A 88 -0.99 3.75 -0.27
CA LEU A 88 -1.13 3.09 -1.56
C LEU A 88 0.24 3.14 -2.25
N ASP A 89 0.75 1.98 -2.66
CA ASP A 89 2.05 1.82 -3.30
C ASP A 89 3.22 2.46 -2.53
N GLY A 90 3.15 2.39 -1.19
CA GLY A 90 4.16 2.97 -0.30
C GLY A 90 4.07 4.49 -0.13
N ALA A 91 3.21 5.18 -0.87
CA ALA A 91 2.91 6.59 -0.69
C ALA A 91 1.72 6.78 0.27
N GLN A 92 1.80 7.76 1.16
CA GLN A 92 0.69 8.12 2.03
C GLN A 92 -0.39 8.84 1.20
N ILE A 93 -1.55 8.20 1.02
CA ILE A 93 -2.64 8.75 0.21
C ILE A 93 -3.90 9.01 1.05
N ILE A 94 -4.03 8.32 2.19
CA ILE A 94 -5.18 8.43 3.08
C ILE A 94 -4.68 9.02 4.39
N VAL A 95 -4.98 10.30 4.57
CA VAL A 95 -4.52 11.08 5.72
C VAL A 95 -5.12 10.51 7.00
N ASP A 96 -4.20 10.17 7.89
CA ASP A 96 -4.31 10.16 9.34
C ASP A 96 -5.69 9.91 9.97
N ARG A 97 -5.86 8.72 10.54
CA ARG A 97 -6.84 8.51 11.59
C ARG A 97 -6.18 8.73 12.95
N SER A 98 -6.44 9.89 13.55
CA SER A 98 -6.17 10.12 14.97
C SER A 98 -6.97 9.10 15.81
N CYS A 99 -6.24 8.38 16.65
CA CYS A 99 -6.75 7.32 17.50
C CYS A 99 -6.62 7.73 18.96
N ASN A 100 -7.69 7.53 19.73
CA ASN A 100 -7.66 7.65 21.17
C ASN A 100 -6.74 6.56 21.78
N PRO A 101 -6.25 6.76 23.02
CA PRO A 101 -5.59 5.72 23.80
C PRO A 101 -6.33 4.39 23.73
N LEU A 102 -5.58 3.31 23.47
CA LEU A 102 -6.11 1.97 23.35
C LEU A 102 -5.66 1.12 24.54
N ALA A 103 -6.62 0.68 25.35
CA ALA A 103 -6.35 -0.12 26.53
C ALA A 103 -5.65 -1.45 26.18
N ALA A 104 -4.94 -2.03 27.14
CA ALA A 104 -4.30 -3.32 27.01
C ALA A 104 -5.30 -4.40 26.55
N GLY A 105 -4.92 -5.19 25.53
CA GLY A 105 -5.78 -6.22 24.93
C GLY A 105 -6.97 -5.71 24.11
N ALA A 106 -7.21 -4.40 24.05
CA ALA A 106 -8.37 -3.85 23.36
C ALA A 106 -8.17 -3.82 21.83
N VAL A 107 -9.30 -3.91 21.12
CA VAL A 107 -9.40 -3.79 19.66
C VAL A 107 -10.15 -2.51 19.34
N ALA A 108 -9.69 -1.79 18.33
CA ALA A 108 -10.43 -0.69 17.73
C ALA A 108 -10.55 -0.89 16.22
N GLN A 109 -11.59 -0.30 15.65
CA GLN A 109 -11.93 -0.41 14.25
C GLN A 109 -12.33 0.98 13.78
N GLY A 110 -12.12 1.26 12.49
CA GLY A 110 -12.93 2.27 11.85
C GLY A 110 -13.33 1.81 10.46
N ILE A 111 -14.63 1.89 10.25
CA ILE A 111 -15.38 1.35 9.13
C ILE A 111 -15.90 2.50 8.28
N ASN A 112 -16.13 2.23 6.99
CA ASN A 112 -16.76 3.16 6.06
C ASN A 112 -16.10 4.55 6.03
N GLY A 113 -14.77 4.64 6.11
CA GLY A 113 -14.07 5.89 5.86
C GLY A 113 -14.01 6.20 4.37
N GLY A 114 -14.40 7.39 3.94
CA GLY A 114 -14.39 7.79 2.52
C GLY A 114 -15.71 8.44 2.07
N PRO A 115 -16.04 8.37 0.77
CA PRO A 115 -15.36 7.62 -0.29
C PRO A 115 -14.07 8.30 -0.79
N TYR A 116 -13.08 7.50 -1.16
CA TYR A 116 -11.84 7.95 -1.79
C TYR A 116 -11.83 7.65 -3.29
N THR A 117 -11.12 8.51 -4.03
CA THR A 117 -10.78 8.29 -5.45
C THR A 117 -9.39 7.67 -5.50
N LEU A 118 -9.30 6.41 -5.94
CA LEU A 118 -8.04 5.68 -6.08
C LEU A 118 -7.79 5.35 -7.56
N PRO A 119 -6.52 5.36 -8.02
CA PRO A 119 -6.19 5.04 -9.41
C PRO A 119 -6.65 3.62 -9.78
N ALA A 120 -7.00 3.46 -11.05
CA ALA A 120 -7.24 2.14 -11.62
C ALA A 120 -5.93 1.34 -11.76
N GLY A 121 -6.03 0.02 -11.69
CA GLY A 121 -4.89 -0.89 -11.81
C GLY A 121 -4.67 -1.74 -10.58
N ARG A 122 -3.47 -2.31 -10.47
CA ARG A 122 -3.05 -3.13 -9.33
C ARG A 122 -2.20 -2.29 -8.40
N HIS A 123 -2.59 -2.25 -7.14
CA HIS A 123 -1.90 -1.43 -6.15
C HIS A 123 -1.70 -2.21 -4.86
N THR A 124 -0.63 -1.88 -4.15
CA THR A 124 -0.36 -2.39 -2.81
C THR A 124 -0.99 -1.45 -1.80
N PHE A 125 -1.88 -1.98 -0.97
CA PHE A 125 -2.59 -1.19 0.02
C PHE A 125 -2.17 -1.60 1.43
N GLU A 126 -1.65 -0.64 2.18
CA GLU A 126 -0.94 -0.85 3.45
C GLU A 126 -1.63 -0.10 4.58
N LEU A 127 -1.77 -0.77 5.74
CA LEU A 127 -2.11 -0.16 7.02
C LEU A 127 -0.84 -0.08 7.86
N ARG A 128 -0.56 1.12 8.38
CA ARG A 128 0.46 1.36 9.41
C ARG A 128 -0.23 1.82 10.68
N VAL A 129 -0.09 1.03 11.73
CA VAL A 129 -0.59 1.35 13.07
C VAL A 129 0.49 2.14 13.82
N ASP A 130 0.10 3.21 14.49
CA ASP A 130 1.05 4.20 15.02
C ASP A 130 2.13 4.63 13.99
N ALA A 131 1.66 5.09 12.83
CA ALA A 131 2.51 5.41 11.70
C ALA A 131 3.52 6.55 11.97
N THR A 132 3.32 7.33 13.04
CA THR A 132 4.22 8.40 13.49
C THR A 132 5.23 7.93 14.54
N ASN A 133 5.12 6.69 15.02
CA ASN A 133 5.95 6.12 16.08
C ASN A 133 5.95 7.04 17.32
N VAL A 134 4.76 7.44 17.77
CA VAL A 134 4.61 8.30 18.97
C VAL A 134 4.51 7.47 20.24
N VAL A 135 4.06 6.23 20.13
CA VAL A 135 3.98 5.24 21.20
C VAL A 135 5.21 4.37 21.11
N ALA A 136 6.04 4.37 22.15
CA ALA A 136 7.12 3.39 22.23
C ALA A 136 6.54 2.00 22.52
N GLU A 137 6.85 1.03 21.67
CA GLU A 137 6.31 -0.32 21.74
C GLU A 137 7.39 -1.37 22.02
N THR A 138 6.97 -2.56 22.44
CA THR A 138 7.89 -3.69 22.66
C THR A 138 8.39 -4.29 21.35
N VAL A 139 7.62 -4.14 20.28
CA VAL A 139 7.95 -4.56 18.92
C VAL A 139 7.46 -3.47 17.98
N GLU A 140 8.38 -2.87 17.22
CA GLU A 140 8.10 -1.76 16.29
C GLU A 140 7.95 -2.23 14.84
N THR A 141 8.10 -3.54 14.62
CA THR A 141 8.24 -4.15 13.29
C THR A 141 6.99 -4.90 12.83
N ASP A 142 5.98 -5.03 13.70
CA ASP A 142 4.70 -5.72 13.45
C ASP A 142 3.51 -4.76 13.28
N ASN A 143 3.76 -3.45 13.30
CA ASN A 143 2.76 -2.39 13.13
C ASN A 143 2.16 -2.28 11.72
N ASN A 144 2.76 -2.96 10.74
CA ASN A 144 2.45 -2.77 9.32
C ASN A 144 1.91 -4.05 8.69
N VAL A 145 0.85 -3.91 7.87
CA VAL A 145 0.37 -5.00 7.02
C VAL A 145 -0.14 -4.45 5.69
N ALA A 146 0.17 -5.15 4.60
CA ALA A 146 -0.31 -4.80 3.28
C ALA A 146 -0.84 -6.00 2.50
N ARG A 147 -1.65 -5.70 1.49
CA ARG A 147 -2.10 -6.66 0.48
C ARG A 147 -2.33 -5.93 -0.84
N GLN A 148 -2.20 -6.66 -1.94
CA GLN A 148 -2.50 -6.11 -3.27
C GLN A 148 -3.98 -6.23 -3.62
N TRP A 149 -4.51 -5.17 -4.20
CA TRP A 149 -5.89 -5.03 -4.66
C TRP A 149 -5.91 -4.53 -6.09
N VAL A 150 -7.01 -4.81 -6.79
CA VAL A 150 -7.21 -4.38 -8.17
C VAL A 150 -8.46 -3.51 -8.28
N TRP A 151 -8.24 -2.28 -8.74
CA TRP A 151 -9.29 -1.35 -9.13
C TRP A 151 -9.52 -1.46 -10.62
N ALA A 152 -10.74 -1.85 -10.99
CA ALA A 152 -11.12 -2.03 -12.38
C ALA A 152 -11.02 -0.70 -13.15
N PRO A 153 -10.28 -0.67 -14.28
CA PRO A 153 -10.19 0.54 -15.08
C PRO A 153 -11.47 0.86 -15.84
N ALA A 154 -11.69 2.16 -16.07
CA ALA A 154 -12.69 2.64 -17.01
C ALA A 154 -12.25 2.36 -18.47
N ASN A 155 -13.24 2.27 -19.37
CA ASN A 155 -12.97 2.12 -20.79
C ASN A 155 -12.48 3.43 -21.40
N LEU A 156 -11.35 3.36 -22.10
CA LEU A 156 -10.84 4.37 -23.01
C LEU A 156 -11.74 4.47 -24.23
N ALA A 157 -12.12 5.69 -24.58
CA ALA A 157 -12.74 5.99 -25.86
C ALA A 157 -11.68 6.06 -26.97
N ALA A 158 -12.01 5.56 -28.16
CA ALA A 158 -11.13 5.67 -29.32
C ALA A 158 -11.06 7.12 -29.81
N GLY A 159 -9.83 7.63 -30.04
CA GLY A 159 -9.57 8.96 -30.60
C GLY A 159 -9.00 9.96 -29.59
N PRO A 160 -9.73 10.30 -28.50
CA PRO A 160 -9.24 11.23 -27.49
C PRO A 160 -7.95 10.76 -26.81
N ARG A 161 -7.08 11.72 -26.46
CA ARG A 161 -5.92 11.47 -25.60
C ARG A 161 -6.36 11.53 -24.14
N VAL A 162 -5.90 10.59 -23.33
CA VAL A 162 -6.07 10.62 -21.86
C VAL A 162 -4.72 10.93 -21.24
N THR A 163 -4.69 11.94 -20.37
CA THR A 163 -3.50 12.29 -19.58
C THR A 163 -3.60 11.62 -18.22
N ARG A 164 -2.50 11.01 -17.76
CA ARG A 164 -2.42 10.33 -16.47
C ARG A 164 -1.19 10.80 -15.71
N THR A 165 -1.21 10.64 -14.39
CA THR A 165 -0.03 10.83 -13.55
C THR A 165 1.01 9.77 -13.88
N ALA A 166 2.25 9.96 -13.41
CA ALA A 166 3.26 8.92 -13.48
C ALA A 166 2.72 7.62 -12.84
N PRO A 167 2.98 6.44 -13.44
CA PRO A 167 2.63 5.16 -12.84
C PRO A 167 3.26 5.00 -11.44
N PRO A 168 2.67 4.15 -10.59
CA PRO A 168 3.20 3.90 -9.25
C PRO A 168 4.55 3.17 -9.30
N ASP A 169 5.29 3.23 -8.18
CA ASP A 169 6.44 2.35 -7.94
C ASP A 169 5.97 0.89 -8.00
N PRO A 170 6.52 0.06 -8.92
CA PRO A 170 6.13 -1.34 -9.08
C PRO A 170 6.20 -2.16 -7.78
N THR A 171 7.09 -1.79 -6.86
CA THR A 171 7.36 -2.50 -5.61
C THR A 171 6.94 -1.72 -4.36
N GLY A 172 6.35 -0.55 -4.54
CA GLY A 172 5.89 0.30 -3.45
C GLY A 172 5.00 -0.47 -2.47
N GLY A 173 5.33 -0.43 -1.18
CA GLY A 173 4.59 -1.11 -0.11
C GLY A 173 4.84 -2.63 0.03
N TRP A 174 5.66 -3.24 -0.81
CA TRP A 174 5.89 -4.71 -0.78
C TRP A 174 6.52 -5.22 0.52
N ALA A 175 7.24 -4.36 1.25
CA ALA A 175 7.87 -4.71 2.53
C ALA A 175 6.82 -5.15 3.57
N SER A 176 5.62 -4.58 3.51
CA SER A 176 4.53 -4.86 4.45
C SER A 176 3.60 -5.99 3.97
N ILE A 177 3.81 -6.53 2.76
CA ILE A 177 3.07 -7.70 2.27
C ILE A 177 3.63 -8.97 2.94
N PRO A 178 2.80 -9.78 3.63
CA PRO A 178 3.24 -11.03 4.24
C PRO A 178 3.99 -11.95 3.28
N ALA A 179 5.06 -12.59 3.76
CA ALA A 179 5.99 -13.37 2.93
C ALA A 179 5.32 -14.53 2.17
N ASN A 180 4.18 -15.02 2.64
CA ASN A 180 3.41 -16.10 2.03
C ASN A 180 2.44 -15.63 0.93
N GLN A 181 2.40 -14.34 0.60
CA GLN A 181 1.58 -13.81 -0.49
C GLN A 181 2.41 -13.56 -1.74
N ALA A 182 1.85 -13.95 -2.89
CA ALA A 182 2.43 -13.59 -4.18
C ALA A 182 2.41 -12.07 -4.36
N LYS A 183 3.50 -11.53 -4.92
CA LYS A 183 3.68 -10.11 -5.19
C LYS A 183 3.78 -9.92 -6.69
N TYR A 184 3.01 -8.97 -7.23
CA TYR A 184 3.03 -8.59 -8.64
C TYR A 184 3.27 -7.08 -8.73
N ASN A 185 3.80 -6.59 -9.85
CA ASN A 185 4.09 -5.17 -9.96
C ASN A 185 2.82 -4.32 -9.76
N ASN A 186 2.92 -3.28 -8.93
CA ASN A 186 1.93 -2.21 -8.93
C ASN A 186 1.95 -1.54 -10.31
N CYS A 187 0.79 -1.13 -10.79
CA CYS A 187 0.67 -0.51 -12.11
C CYS A 187 -0.63 0.29 -12.22
N ASP A 188 -0.57 1.33 -13.04
CA ASP A 188 -1.76 2.04 -13.49
C ASP A 188 -2.45 1.21 -14.59
N GLY A 189 -3.77 1.10 -14.50
CA GLY A 189 -4.58 0.25 -15.36
C GLY A 189 -5.46 1.06 -16.32
N LEU A 190 -5.54 0.62 -17.57
CA LEU A 190 -6.40 1.18 -18.60
C LEU A 190 -7.17 0.06 -19.31
N ARG A 191 -8.44 0.28 -19.63
CA ARG A 191 -9.26 -0.67 -20.39
C ARG A 191 -9.68 -0.05 -21.71
N PHE A 192 -9.86 -0.82 -22.77
CA PHE A 192 -10.37 -0.37 -24.07
C PHE A 192 -11.19 -1.48 -24.69
N THR A 193 -12.25 -1.17 -25.45
CA THR A 193 -13.00 -2.20 -26.17
C THR A 193 -12.27 -2.53 -27.46
N THR A 194 -12.12 -3.81 -27.78
CA THR A 194 -11.53 -4.22 -29.05
C THR A 194 -12.56 -4.17 -30.18
N SER A 195 -12.18 -3.62 -31.33
CA SER A 195 -12.97 -3.65 -32.55
C SER A 195 -12.82 -4.99 -33.28
N THR A 196 -13.55 -5.16 -34.38
CA THR A 196 -13.40 -6.31 -35.28
C THR A 196 -12.17 -6.19 -36.20
N SER A 197 -11.40 -5.10 -36.08
CA SER A 197 -10.20 -4.82 -36.86
C SER A 197 -8.99 -4.71 -35.92
N TRP A 198 -8.04 -3.82 -36.21
CA TRP A 198 -6.91 -3.53 -35.34
C TRP A 198 -7.23 -2.36 -34.41
N ASP A 199 -6.84 -2.50 -33.14
CA ASP A 199 -6.79 -1.40 -32.18
C ASP A 199 -5.36 -1.19 -31.73
N ALA A 200 -5.02 0.05 -31.38
CA ALA A 200 -3.71 0.40 -30.87
C ALA A 200 -3.85 1.36 -29.70
N VAL A 201 -3.11 1.06 -28.63
CA VAL A 201 -2.86 1.98 -27.53
C VAL A 201 -1.37 2.25 -27.49
N TYR A 202 -1.01 3.51 -27.33
CA TYR A 202 0.36 3.94 -27.13
C TYR A 202 0.43 4.90 -25.95
N ILE A 203 1.57 4.88 -25.27
CA ILE A 203 1.93 5.84 -24.24
C ILE A 203 3.07 6.73 -24.77
N TRP A 204 3.10 7.98 -24.32
CA TRP A 204 4.26 8.84 -24.51
C TRP A 204 4.54 9.63 -23.22
N SER A 205 5.83 9.87 -22.96
CA SER A 205 6.29 10.78 -21.92
C SER A 205 6.71 12.11 -22.55
N PRO A 206 6.42 13.27 -21.94
CA PRO A 206 7.06 14.52 -22.32
C PRO A 206 8.57 14.52 -22.01
N ASP A 207 9.01 13.68 -21.06
CA ASP A 207 10.41 13.47 -20.73
C ASP A 207 10.97 12.24 -21.45
N ALA A 208 11.90 12.46 -22.37
CA ALA A 208 12.53 11.41 -23.16
C ALA A 208 13.49 10.51 -22.36
N ALA A 209 13.87 10.91 -21.13
CA ALA A 209 14.67 10.08 -20.24
C ALA A 209 13.84 9.02 -19.49
N VAL A 210 12.51 9.13 -19.54
CA VAL A 210 11.60 8.20 -18.86
C VAL A 210 11.10 7.15 -19.84
N ASP A 211 11.30 5.88 -19.46
CA ASP A 211 10.76 4.73 -20.17
C ASP A 211 9.59 4.10 -19.40
N TYR A 212 8.56 3.70 -20.15
CA TYR A 212 7.35 3.11 -19.60
C TYR A 212 7.08 1.77 -20.28
N ASP A 213 6.90 0.74 -19.47
CA ASP A 213 6.44 -0.56 -19.95
C ASP A 213 4.94 -0.52 -20.15
N LEU A 214 4.51 -0.78 -21.38
CA LEU A 214 3.12 -1.04 -21.71
C LEU A 214 2.90 -2.56 -21.75
N ARG A 215 2.16 -3.09 -20.78
CA ARG A 215 1.85 -4.53 -20.69
C ARG A 215 0.38 -4.78 -20.88
N TYR A 216 0.09 -6.00 -21.31
CA TYR A 216 -1.22 -6.38 -21.78
C TYR A 216 -1.79 -7.53 -20.95
N TYR A 217 -3.07 -7.47 -20.57
CA TYR A 217 -3.67 -8.41 -19.62
C TYR A 217 -5.11 -8.78 -19.97
N THR A 218 -5.48 -9.99 -19.54
CA THR A 218 -6.89 -10.36 -19.38
C THR A 218 -7.56 -9.42 -18.36
N PRO A 219 -8.79 -8.95 -18.61
CA PRO A 219 -9.51 -8.08 -17.69
C PRO A 219 -9.68 -8.75 -16.32
N SER A 220 -9.48 -7.98 -15.25
CA SER A 220 -9.87 -8.40 -13.91
C SER A 220 -11.38 -8.64 -13.84
N THR A 221 -11.76 -9.71 -13.16
CA THR A 221 -13.14 -10.05 -12.82
C THR A 221 -13.46 -9.79 -11.34
N GLY A 222 -12.44 -9.45 -10.54
CA GLY A 222 -12.62 -9.02 -9.17
C GLY A 222 -11.47 -8.22 -8.56
N ALA A 223 -11.59 -7.93 -7.27
CA ALA A 223 -10.69 -7.02 -6.57
C ALA A 223 -9.32 -7.63 -6.20
N SER A 224 -9.06 -8.88 -6.56
CA SER A 224 -7.80 -9.59 -6.27
C SER A 224 -7.16 -10.23 -7.51
N ASP A 225 -7.81 -10.18 -8.68
CA ASP A 225 -7.35 -10.82 -9.92
C ASP A 225 -6.91 -9.80 -10.99
N GLY A 226 -6.26 -10.27 -12.05
CA GLY A 226 -5.74 -9.42 -13.13
C GLY A 226 -4.38 -8.79 -12.83
N PHE A 227 -3.68 -8.30 -13.85
CA PHE A 227 -2.35 -7.67 -13.71
C PHE A 227 -1.24 -8.54 -13.10
N SER A 228 -1.46 -9.85 -12.93
CA SER A 228 -0.48 -10.78 -12.36
C SER A 228 0.45 -11.37 -13.41
N SER A 229 -0.10 -11.77 -14.56
CA SER A 229 0.63 -12.37 -15.67
C SER A 229 0.22 -11.69 -16.97
N PRO A 230 1.13 -11.02 -17.68
CA PRO A 230 0.84 -10.44 -18.98
C PRO A 230 0.39 -11.52 -19.96
N SER A 231 -0.63 -11.24 -20.76
CA SER A 231 -1.12 -12.17 -21.77
C SER A 231 -0.13 -12.23 -22.93
N ALA A 232 0.25 -13.44 -23.35
CA ALA A 232 1.21 -13.70 -24.44
C ALA A 232 0.66 -13.40 -25.86
N ALA A 233 -0.48 -12.70 -25.98
CA ALA A 233 -0.96 -12.24 -27.27
C ALA A 233 0.15 -11.39 -27.90
N ARG A 234 0.55 -11.69 -29.14
CA ARG A 234 1.69 -11.08 -29.84
C ARG A 234 1.56 -9.55 -29.93
N CYS A 235 2.01 -8.86 -28.90
CA CYS A 235 2.17 -7.42 -28.91
C CYS A 235 3.64 -7.18 -29.30
N VAL A 236 3.90 -6.85 -30.57
CA VAL A 236 5.23 -6.44 -31.02
C VAL A 236 5.44 -5.01 -30.55
N ALA A 237 6.31 -4.81 -29.56
CA ALA A 237 6.89 -3.49 -29.31
C ALA A 237 7.75 -3.16 -30.54
N ASP A 238 7.22 -2.35 -31.45
CA ASP A 238 8.02 -1.83 -32.56
C ASP A 238 8.91 -0.71 -31.99
N ALA A 239 10.01 -1.11 -31.37
CA ALA A 239 11.13 -0.22 -31.13
C ALA A 239 11.75 0.12 -32.49
N ALA A 240 11.09 0.99 -33.24
CA ALA A 240 11.60 1.50 -34.50
C ALA A 240 12.82 2.40 -34.24
N SER A 241 13.98 1.76 -34.05
CA SER A 241 15.30 2.11 -34.60
C SER A 241 15.62 3.59 -34.87
N ARG A 242 15.34 4.49 -33.91
CA ARG A 242 15.89 5.85 -33.89
C ARG A 242 16.31 6.23 -32.48
N PRO A 243 17.48 6.88 -32.27
CA PRO A 243 18.04 7.10 -30.92
C PRO A 243 17.23 8.00 -29.97
N CYS A 244 16.01 8.44 -30.35
CA CYS A 244 15.25 9.47 -29.61
C CYS A 244 13.72 9.31 -29.70
N SER A 245 13.12 8.11 -29.58
CA SER A 245 11.65 7.98 -29.67
C SER A 245 11.03 7.08 -28.58
N PRO A 246 10.35 7.64 -27.56
CA PRO A 246 9.80 6.90 -26.41
C PRO A 246 8.40 6.34 -26.72
N ARG A 247 8.31 5.46 -27.73
CA ARG A 247 7.02 4.94 -28.22
C ARG A 247 6.90 3.44 -27.95
N ALA A 248 6.13 3.07 -26.94
CA ALA A 248 5.62 1.70 -26.79
C ALA A 248 4.21 1.64 -27.38
N SER A 249 4.02 0.87 -28.46
CA SER A 249 2.71 0.60 -29.07
C SER A 249 2.36 -0.87 -28.92
N VAL A 250 1.13 -1.16 -28.50
CA VAL A 250 0.66 -2.51 -28.21
C VAL A 250 -0.51 -2.85 -29.17
N ARG A 251 -0.35 -3.92 -29.97
CA ARG A 251 -1.34 -4.43 -30.96
C ARG A 251 -2.01 -5.69 -30.43
N CYS A 252 -3.22 -5.65 -29.88
CA CYS A 252 -3.79 -6.85 -29.24
C CYS A 252 -5.34 -6.88 -29.29
N SER A 253 -5.93 -8.07 -29.12
CA SER A 253 -7.35 -8.41 -29.41
C SER A 253 -8.20 -8.70 -28.16
N ALA A 254 -7.87 -8.11 -27.02
CA ALA A 254 -8.64 -8.16 -25.77
C ALA A 254 -8.33 -6.89 -24.93
N PRO A 255 -9.01 -6.59 -23.82
CA PRO A 255 -9.32 -5.19 -23.56
C PRO A 255 -8.57 -4.47 -22.43
N THR A 256 -7.54 -5.01 -21.76
CA THR A 256 -6.88 -4.28 -20.63
C THR A 256 -5.36 -4.19 -20.77
N ILE A 257 -4.82 -3.01 -20.47
CA ILE A 257 -3.41 -2.65 -20.53
C ILE A 257 -2.98 -2.07 -19.18
N SER A 258 -1.72 -2.27 -18.80
CA SER A 258 -1.12 -1.60 -17.65
C SER A 258 0.14 -0.84 -18.06
N VAL A 259 0.45 0.17 -17.26
CA VAL A 259 1.68 0.96 -17.38
C VAL A 259 2.47 0.85 -16.09
N SER A 260 3.78 0.59 -16.19
CA SER A 260 4.72 0.65 -15.06
C SER A 260 6.08 1.20 -15.53
N SER A 261 6.84 1.85 -14.66
CA SER A 261 8.25 2.18 -14.92
C SER A 261 9.18 1.07 -14.40
N THR A 262 10.32 0.82 -15.06
CA THR A 262 11.36 -0.14 -14.61
C THR A 262 12.58 0.52 -13.95
N GLY A 263 12.54 1.84 -13.72
CA GLY A 263 13.64 2.59 -13.12
C GLY A 263 13.24 3.32 -11.82
N PRO A 264 14.20 3.60 -10.93
CA PRO A 264 13.95 4.38 -9.72
C PRO A 264 13.53 5.81 -10.11
N ALA A 265 12.42 6.28 -9.55
CA ALA A 265 12.05 7.69 -9.62
C ALA A 265 12.98 8.50 -8.70
N GLN A 266 13.98 9.19 -9.26
CA GLN A 266 14.72 10.21 -8.52
C GLN A 266 13.99 11.55 -8.62
N ALA A 267 13.33 11.95 -7.54
CA ALA A 267 12.90 13.33 -7.34
C ALA A 267 14.09 14.11 -6.77
N THR A 268 14.61 15.08 -7.53
CA THR A 268 15.57 16.06 -7.01
C THR A 268 14.89 17.42 -7.03
N THR A 269 14.64 17.98 -5.84
CA THR A 269 14.31 19.39 -5.69
C THR A 269 15.62 20.17 -5.66
N THR A 270 15.84 21.04 -6.64
CA THR A 270 16.77 22.16 -6.46
C THR A 270 15.96 23.37 -6.01
N PRO A 271 16.31 24.03 -4.89
CA PRO A 271 15.69 25.28 -4.55
C PRO A 271 16.21 26.36 -5.49
N SER A 272 15.29 27.18 -5.96
CA SER A 272 15.55 28.40 -6.71
C SER A 272 16.43 29.38 -5.94
N MET A 273 17.51 29.84 -6.60
CA MET A 273 17.87 31.26 -6.62
C MET A 273 18.00 31.68 -8.09
#